data_AF-A0A7X8JJR5-F1
#
_entry.id   AF-A0A7X8JJR5-F1
#
_cell.length_a   1.000
_cell.length_b   1.000
_cell.length_c   1.000
_cell.angle_alpha   90.00
_cell.angle_beta   90.00
_cell.angle_gamma   90.00
#
_symmetry.space_group_name_H-M   'P 1'
#
loop_
_entity.id
_entity.type
_entity.pdbx_description
1 polymer ?
#
loop_
_entity_poly.entity_id
_entity_poly.type
_entity_poly.pdbx_seq_one_letter_code
_entity_poly.pdbx_strand_id
1 'polypeptide(L)'
;MKINRRIIRAVLVYAVYILGLGLLQTILSDRVAILNAKPDLTLVLAVLAGYLFGQRDGITVGLLAGFMRDALAGRGLGLGMLLLMYAGLTAAVAFRGFFRRNISLGLILVILETVMYHLMITFLTFAVPVLPGVAYTLPGLYQHMLQILPGALITNTLAGIPLILLLYFAGPYRRDGRPEEDDEERDVGDSLWQMK
;
A
#
# COMPACT_ATOMS: atom_id res chain seq x y z
N MET A 1 -0.98 -1.81 -33.60
CA MET A 1 -0.78 -2.16 -32.18
C MET A 1 -2.15 -2.41 -31.54
N LYS A 2 -2.60 -3.67 -31.40
CA LYS A 2 -3.91 -3.97 -30.79
C LYS A 2 -3.77 -3.79 -29.28
N ILE A 3 -4.18 -2.62 -28.77
CA ILE A 3 -4.14 -2.36 -27.32
C ILE A 3 -5.03 -3.39 -26.63
N ASN A 4 -4.45 -4.14 -25.69
CA ASN A 4 -5.14 -5.18 -24.96
C ASN A 4 -6.18 -4.54 -24.02
N ARG A 5 -7.48 -4.74 -24.33
CA ARG A 5 -8.60 -4.20 -23.53
C ARG A 5 -8.52 -4.58 -22.05
N ARG A 6 -7.86 -5.70 -21.71
CA ARG A 6 -7.63 -6.15 -20.33
C ARG A 6 -6.71 -5.19 -19.56
N ILE A 7 -5.61 -4.75 -20.18
CA ILE A 7 -4.63 -3.84 -19.55
C ILE A 7 -5.25 -2.46 -19.36
N ILE A 8 -5.98 -1.94 -20.37
CA ILE A 8 -6.68 -0.65 -20.23
C ILE A 8 -7.62 -0.68 -19.01
N ARG A 9 -8.40 -1.76 -18.86
CA ARG A 9 -9.31 -1.87 -17.71
C ARG A 9 -8.54 -1.86 -16.39
N ALA A 10 -7.45 -2.62 -16.27
CA ALA A 10 -6.67 -2.66 -15.05
C ALA A 10 -6.12 -1.28 -14.69
N VAL A 11 -5.55 -0.57 -15.67
CA VAL A 11 -5.04 0.80 -15.51
C VAL A 11 -6.15 1.76 -15.07
N LEU A 12 -7.32 1.72 -15.73
CA LEU A 12 -8.46 2.58 -15.36
C LEU A 12 -8.95 2.31 -13.94
N VAL A 13 -9.05 1.04 -13.56
CA VAL A 13 -9.51 0.64 -12.21
C VAL A 13 -8.51 1.11 -11.15
N TYR A 14 -7.21 0.89 -11.34
CA TYR A 14 -6.20 1.39 -10.41
C TYR A 14 -6.15 2.91 -10.35
N ALA A 15 -6.28 3.60 -11.49
CA ALA A 15 -6.32 5.07 -11.51
C ALA A 15 -7.51 5.61 -10.70
N VAL A 16 -8.69 4.99 -10.84
CA VAL A 16 -9.88 5.35 -10.05
C VAL A 16 -9.65 5.09 -8.56
N TYR A 17 -9.04 3.97 -8.18
CA TYR A 17 -8.75 3.70 -6.77
C TYR A 17 -7.73 4.66 -6.17
N ILE A 18 -6.63 4.90 -6.88
CA ILE A 18 -5.57 5.79 -6.43
C ILE A 18 -6.17 7.19 -6.23
N LEU A 19 -6.75 7.78 -7.28
CA LEU A 19 -7.34 9.12 -7.22
C LEU A 19 -8.49 9.18 -6.20
N GLY A 20 -9.42 8.24 -6.25
CA GLY A 20 -10.59 8.23 -5.37
C GLY A 20 -10.22 8.12 -3.90
N LEU A 21 -9.36 7.17 -3.53
CA LEU A 21 -8.97 6.94 -2.14
C LEU A 21 -8.05 8.04 -1.62
N GLY A 22 -7.10 8.50 -2.42
CA GLY A 22 -6.21 9.56 -1.94
C GLY A 22 -6.82 10.96 -1.97
N LEU A 23 -7.88 11.21 -2.74
CA LEU A 23 -8.73 12.39 -2.52
C LEU A 23 -9.61 12.20 -1.28
N LEU A 24 -10.23 11.03 -1.11
CA LEU A 24 -11.07 10.74 0.05
C LEU A 24 -10.32 10.92 1.38
N GLN A 25 -9.06 10.49 1.47
CA GLN A 25 -8.25 10.68 2.67
C GLN A 25 -7.95 12.16 3.00
N THR A 26 -7.97 13.06 2.00
CA THR A 26 -7.81 14.50 2.23
C THR A 26 -9.11 15.18 2.67
N ILE A 27 -10.26 14.66 2.23
CA ILE A 27 -11.60 15.16 2.59
C ILE A 27 -12.03 14.64 3.96
N LEU A 28 -11.46 13.52 4.43
CA LEU A 28 -11.72 12.95 5.74
C LEU A 28 -11.38 13.97 6.85
N SER A 29 -12.44 14.52 7.42
CA SER A 29 -12.40 15.47 8.54
C SER A 29 -11.79 14.81 9.79
N ASP A 30 -11.19 15.62 10.66
CA ASP A 30 -10.63 15.18 11.94
C ASP A 30 -11.66 14.48 12.84
N ARG A 31 -12.97 14.67 12.58
CA ARG A 31 -14.06 13.95 13.26
C ARG A 31 -14.08 12.44 13.00
N VAL A 32 -13.43 11.96 11.93
CA VAL A 32 -13.30 10.54 11.61
C VAL A 32 -12.00 9.96 12.20
N ALA A 33 -11.14 10.79 12.77
CA ALA A 33 -9.91 10.32 13.41
C ALA A 33 -10.26 9.56 14.70
N ILE A 34 -9.76 8.33 14.80
CA ILE A 34 -9.84 7.53 16.02
C ILE A 34 -8.49 7.65 16.71
N LEU A 35 -8.47 8.10 17.97
CA LEU A 35 -7.22 8.32 18.72
C LEU A 35 -6.22 9.23 17.97
N ASN A 36 -6.71 10.31 17.36
CA ASN A 36 -5.92 11.26 16.56
C ASN A 36 -5.22 10.67 15.32
N ALA A 37 -5.55 9.45 14.91
CA ALA A 37 -5.04 8.85 13.68
C ALA A 37 -6.12 8.85 12.60
N LYS A 38 -5.75 9.28 11.39
CA LYS A 38 -6.58 9.17 10.18
C LYS A 38 -6.24 7.88 9.43
N PRO A 39 -7.21 7.24 8.76
CA PRO A 39 -6.94 6.07 7.95
C PRO A 39 -6.04 6.42 6.75
N ASP A 40 -4.97 5.66 6.57
CA ASP A 40 -4.07 5.75 5.43
C ASP A 40 -4.57 4.85 4.29
N LEU A 41 -5.56 5.35 3.54
CA LEU A 41 -6.21 4.57 2.48
C LEU A 41 -5.24 4.19 1.37
N THR A 42 -4.23 5.03 1.10
CA THR A 42 -3.20 4.74 0.10
C THR A 42 -2.26 3.60 0.50
N LEU A 43 -1.88 3.52 1.79
CA LEU A 43 -1.10 2.39 2.31
C LEU A 43 -1.89 1.08 2.22
N VAL A 44 -3.14 1.09 2.71
CA VAL A 44 -4.00 -0.10 2.68
C VAL A 44 -4.20 -0.57 1.23
N LEU A 45 -4.42 0.34 0.28
CA LEU A 45 -4.52 0.02 -1.14
C LEU A 45 -3.25 -0.67 -1.66
N ALA A 46 -2.06 -0.12 -1.37
CA ALA A 46 -0.79 -0.67 -1.85
C ALA A 46 -0.56 -2.09 -1.34
N VAL A 47 -0.80 -2.32 -0.05
CA VAL A 47 -0.65 -3.62 0.61
C VAL A 47 -1.63 -4.64 0.02
N LEU A 48 -2.91 -4.28 -0.10
CA LEU A 48 -3.91 -5.19 -0.65
C LEU A 48 -3.72 -5.45 -2.15
N ALA A 49 -3.24 -4.47 -2.92
CA ALA A 49 -2.91 -4.67 -4.32
C ALA A 49 -1.76 -5.66 -4.48
N GLY A 50 -0.71 -5.54 -3.66
CA GLY A 50 0.39 -6.50 -3.61
C GLY A 50 -0.08 -7.91 -3.22
N TYR A 51 -0.86 -8.01 -2.14
CA TYR A 51 -1.36 -9.29 -1.64
C TYR A 51 -2.34 -10.00 -2.61
N LEU A 52 -3.24 -9.26 -3.26
CA LEU A 52 -4.30 -9.84 -4.09
C LEU A 52 -3.90 -10.04 -5.56
N PHE A 53 -3.06 -9.16 -6.12
CA PHE A 53 -2.75 -9.12 -7.55
C PHE A 53 -1.26 -9.31 -7.87
N GLY A 54 -0.41 -9.44 -6.84
CA GLY A 54 0.99 -9.82 -6.97
C GLY A 54 1.97 -8.64 -7.04
N GLN A 55 3.24 -8.98 -7.25
CA GLN A 55 4.37 -8.07 -7.07
C GLN A 55 4.35 -6.86 -8.00
N ARG A 56 4.09 -7.05 -9.29
CA ARG A 56 4.09 -5.96 -10.28
C ARG A 56 3.03 -4.90 -9.94
N ASP A 57 1.85 -5.36 -9.53
CA ASP A 57 0.74 -4.48 -9.17
C ASP A 57 0.98 -3.79 -7.82
N GLY A 58 1.47 -4.52 -6.81
CA GLY A 58 1.86 -3.94 -5.52
C GLY A 58 2.90 -2.82 -5.65
N ILE A 59 3.98 -3.06 -6.40
CA ILE A 59 5.02 -2.05 -6.67
C ILE A 59 4.41 -0.84 -7.40
N THR A 60 3.67 -1.08 -8.49
CA THR A 60 3.16 0.00 -9.35
C THR A 60 2.13 0.86 -8.61
N VAL A 61 1.16 0.21 -7.95
CA VAL A 61 0.13 0.89 -7.18
C VAL A 61 0.74 1.60 -5.98
N GLY A 62 1.67 0.97 -5.26
CA GLY A 62 2.37 1.58 -4.13
C GLY A 62 3.15 2.83 -4.53
N LEU A 63 3.91 2.77 -5.64
CA LEU A 63 4.66 3.90 -6.16
C LEU A 63 3.73 5.06 -6.55
N LEU A 64 2.68 4.79 -7.34
CA LEU A 64 1.76 5.82 -7.82
C LEU A 64 0.89 6.41 -6.72
N ALA A 65 0.39 5.57 -5.80
CA ALA A 65 -0.38 6.03 -4.64
C ALA A 65 0.50 6.84 -3.68
N GLY A 66 1.74 6.42 -3.46
CA GLY A 66 2.72 7.16 -2.67
C GLY A 66 3.10 8.49 -3.31
N PHE A 67 3.22 8.55 -4.64
CA PHE A 67 3.47 9.80 -5.36
C PHE A 67 2.34 10.79 -5.16
N MET A 68 1.11 10.33 -5.35
CA MET A 68 -0.06 11.16 -5.15
C MET A 68 -0.19 11.62 -3.69
N ARG A 69 0.10 10.75 -2.73
CA ARG A 69 0.13 11.09 -1.30
C ARG A 69 1.16 12.17 -1.00
N ASP A 70 2.40 12.02 -1.49
CA ASP A 70 3.47 12.99 -1.27
C ASP A 70 3.10 14.35 -1.89
N ALA A 71 2.54 14.33 -3.10
CA ALA A 71 2.07 15.54 -3.79
C ALA A 71 0.94 16.25 -3.02
N LEU A 72 -0.03 15.51 -2.49
CA LEU A 72 -1.15 16.07 -1.70
C LEU A 72 -0.71 16.57 -0.32
N ALA A 73 0.31 15.94 0.29
CA ALA A 73 0.84 16.34 1.58
C ALA A 73 1.69 17.63 1.52
N GLY A 74 2.12 18.07 0.33
CA GLY A 74 2.97 19.25 0.15
C GLY A 74 4.36 19.11 0.80
N ARG A 75 4.78 17.89 1.14
CA ARG A 75 6.09 17.58 1.73
C ARG A 75 7.05 17.11 0.63
N GLY A 76 8.35 17.08 0.94
CA GLY A 76 9.38 16.62 0.00
C GLY A 76 8.97 15.34 -0.72
N LEU A 77 9.03 15.34 -2.05
CA LEU A 77 8.63 14.23 -2.89
C LEU A 77 9.59 13.05 -2.70
N GLY A 78 9.08 11.84 -2.42
CA GLY A 78 9.87 10.61 -2.53
C GLY A 78 9.80 9.65 -1.37
N LEU A 79 9.68 10.12 -0.14
CA LEU A 79 9.67 9.22 1.02
C LEU A 79 8.38 8.39 1.08
N GLY A 80 7.21 8.98 0.84
CA GLY A 80 5.96 8.24 0.81
C GLY A 80 5.87 7.33 -0.42
N MET A 81 6.37 7.77 -1.57
CA MET A 81 6.54 6.92 -2.76
C MET A 81 7.28 5.62 -2.45
N LEU A 82 8.48 5.73 -1.88
CA LEU A 82 9.33 4.58 -1.59
C LEU A 82 8.69 3.67 -0.54
N LEU A 83 8.18 4.23 0.55
CA LEU A 83 7.56 3.45 1.62
C LEU A 83 6.35 2.66 1.13
N LEU A 84 5.47 3.26 0.33
CA LEU A 84 4.29 2.55 -0.19
C LEU A 84 4.64 1.53 -1.27
N MET A 85 5.63 1.83 -2.12
CA MET A 85 6.17 0.85 -3.08
C MET A 85 6.71 -0.38 -2.36
N TYR A 86 7.52 -0.18 -1.30
CA TYR A 86 8.07 -1.29 -0.51
C TYR A 86 6.98 -2.05 0.22
N ALA A 87 6.00 -1.38 0.84
CA ALA A 87 4.88 -2.03 1.50
C ALA A 87 4.05 -2.91 0.54
N GLY A 88 3.84 -2.45 -0.71
CA GLY A 88 3.19 -3.24 -1.74
C GLY A 88 4.03 -4.44 -2.21
N LEU A 89 5.35 -4.28 -2.30
CA LEU A 89 6.29 -5.35 -2.64
C LEU A 89 6.34 -6.42 -1.55
N THR A 90 6.55 -6.03 -0.29
CA THR A 90 6.64 -6.95 0.85
C THR A 90 5.32 -7.68 1.03
N ALA A 91 4.18 -7.01 0.86
CA ALA A 91 2.86 -7.64 0.90
C ALA A 91 2.64 -8.68 -0.22
N ALA A 92 3.24 -8.47 -1.40
CA ALA A 92 3.13 -9.40 -2.52
C ALA A 92 4.01 -10.64 -2.36
N VAL A 93 5.18 -10.49 -1.75
CA VAL A 93 6.11 -11.60 -1.49
C VAL A 93 5.70 -12.36 -0.23
N ALA A 94 5.14 -11.65 0.76
CA ALA A 94 4.61 -12.25 1.97
C ALA A 94 3.49 -13.23 1.63
N PHE A 95 3.58 -14.43 2.20
CA PHE A 95 2.60 -15.50 2.00
C PHE A 95 2.42 -15.94 0.54
N ARG A 96 3.42 -15.74 -0.35
CA ARG A 96 3.41 -16.23 -1.75
C ARG A 96 3.05 -17.72 -1.88
N GLY A 97 3.35 -18.52 -0.84
CA GLY A 97 3.01 -19.95 -0.72
C GLY A 97 1.93 -20.33 0.30
N PHE A 98 1.35 -19.39 1.06
CA PHE A 98 0.36 -19.70 2.11
C PHE A 98 -0.99 -19.07 1.74
N PHE A 99 -2.00 -19.90 1.41
CA PHE A 99 -3.39 -19.53 1.08
C PHE A 99 -3.57 -18.10 0.51
N ARG A 100 -3.25 -17.91 -0.77
CA ARG A 100 -3.54 -16.64 -1.47
C ARG A 100 -5.04 -16.34 -1.40
N ARG A 101 -5.39 -15.07 -1.18
CA ARG A 101 -6.77 -14.52 -1.17
C ARG A 101 -7.63 -14.84 0.06
N ASN A 102 -7.01 -15.21 1.18
CA ASN A 102 -7.71 -15.21 2.48
C ASN A 102 -7.87 -13.78 2.99
N ILE A 103 -9.12 -13.35 3.20
CA ILE A 103 -9.45 -11.99 3.68
C ILE A 103 -8.70 -11.69 5.00
N SER A 104 -8.66 -12.65 5.92
CA SER A 104 -7.98 -12.49 7.21
C SER A 104 -6.47 -12.26 7.08
N LEU A 105 -5.79 -12.95 6.15
CA LEU A 105 -4.36 -12.76 5.92
C LEU A 105 -4.07 -11.39 5.32
N GLY A 106 -4.94 -10.91 4.41
CA GLY A 106 -4.85 -9.54 3.89
C GLY A 106 -4.94 -8.48 5.00
N LEU A 107 -5.83 -8.67 5.98
CA LEU A 107 -5.95 -7.75 7.12
C LEU A 107 -4.74 -7.84 8.07
N ILE A 108 -4.21 -9.05 8.31
CA ILE A 108 -2.98 -9.23 9.10
C ILE A 108 -1.80 -8.51 8.44
N LEU A 109 -1.69 -8.58 7.10
CA LEU A 109 -0.69 -7.83 6.36
C LEU A 109 -0.87 -6.32 6.50
N VAL A 110 -2.10 -5.82 6.44
CA VAL A 110 -2.37 -4.39 6.67
C VAL A 110 -1.91 -3.95 8.06
N ILE A 111 -2.15 -4.75 9.09
CA ILE A 111 -1.66 -4.49 10.46
C ILE A 111 -0.14 -4.45 10.48
N LEU A 112 0.52 -5.48 9.95
CA LEU A 112 1.98 -5.58 9.94
C LEU A 112 2.63 -4.42 9.19
N GLU A 113 2.14 -4.13 7.99
CA GLU A 113 2.63 -3.04 7.15
C GLU A 113 2.35 -1.66 7.76
N THR A 114 1.26 -1.49 8.51
CA THR A 114 1.02 -0.25 9.27
C THR A 114 2.07 -0.04 10.35
N VAL A 115 2.46 -1.09 11.08
CA VAL A 115 3.55 -1.01 12.08
C VAL A 115 4.88 -0.70 11.39
N MET A 116 5.21 -1.45 10.32
CA MET A 116 6.45 -1.26 9.58
C MET A 116 6.54 0.15 8.98
N TYR A 117 5.46 0.66 8.40
CA TYR A 117 5.39 2.02 7.89
C TYR A 117 5.70 3.06 8.96
N HIS A 118 5.08 2.96 10.14
CA HIS A 118 5.31 3.91 11.24
C HIS A 118 6.72 3.83 11.84
N LEU A 119 7.30 2.63 11.90
CA LEU A 119 8.69 2.44 12.30
C LEU A 119 9.65 3.07 11.29
N MET A 120 9.44 2.80 10.00
CA MET A 120 10.31 3.31 8.93
C MET A 120 10.21 4.82 8.79
N ILE A 121 9.02 5.42 8.82
CA ILE A 121 8.88 6.88 8.73
C ILE A 121 9.51 7.57 9.94
N THR A 122 9.41 6.98 11.14
CA THR A 122 10.05 7.49 12.37
C THR A 122 11.57 7.46 12.23
N PHE A 123 12.12 6.34 11.77
CA PHE A 123 13.56 6.20 11.52
C PHE A 123 14.06 7.16 10.44
N LEU A 124 13.36 7.27 9.32
CA LEU A 124 13.73 8.15 8.21
C LEU A 124 13.63 9.63 8.58
N THR A 125 12.64 10.02 9.37
CA THR A 125 12.51 11.40 9.87
C THR A 125 13.66 11.78 10.80
N PHE A 126 14.18 10.82 11.57
CA PHE A 126 15.37 11.02 12.38
C PHE A 126 16.65 11.10 11.52
N ALA A 127 16.81 10.20 10.56
CA ALA A 127 18.01 10.14 9.71
C ALA A 127 18.09 11.32 8.71
N VAL A 128 16.95 11.79 8.21
CA VAL A 128 16.83 12.87 7.24
C VAL A 128 15.82 13.89 7.76
N PRO A 129 16.28 14.90 8.53
CA PRO A 129 15.43 15.97 9.00
C PRO A 129 14.85 16.75 7.81
N VAL A 130 13.53 16.69 7.65
CA VAL A 130 12.83 17.34 6.52
C VAL A 130 12.84 18.88 6.65
N LEU A 131 12.98 19.40 7.87
CA LEU A 131 12.99 20.84 8.16
C LEU A 131 14.37 21.29 8.65
N PRO A 132 15.02 22.27 7.99
CA PRO A 132 16.28 22.83 8.46
C PRO A 132 16.06 23.55 9.81
N GLY A 133 16.90 23.24 10.81
CA GLY A 133 16.87 23.88 12.13
C GLY A 133 15.99 23.21 13.19
N VAL A 134 15.30 22.12 12.87
CA VAL A 134 14.56 21.31 13.86
C VAL A 134 15.38 20.07 14.21
N ALA A 135 15.93 20.03 15.43
CA ALA A 135 16.58 18.83 15.95
C ALA A 135 15.51 17.87 16.47
N TYR A 136 15.22 16.81 15.72
CA TYR A 136 14.33 15.76 16.19
C TYR A 136 15.06 14.86 17.18
N THR A 137 14.52 14.72 18.39
CA THR A 137 15.02 13.77 19.38
C THR A 137 14.41 12.40 19.13
N LEU A 138 15.24 11.35 19.08
CA LEU A 138 14.77 9.96 18.91
C LEU A 138 13.69 9.57 19.93
N PRO A 139 13.85 9.85 21.24
CA PRO A 139 12.82 9.53 22.22
C PRO A 139 11.49 10.25 21.95
N GLY A 140 11.54 11.51 21.51
CA GLY A 140 10.34 12.28 21.20
C GLY A 140 9.58 11.74 19.99
N LEU A 141 10.29 11.39 18.92
CA LEU A 141 9.68 10.78 17.73
C LEU A 141 9.08 9.40 18.05
N TYR A 142 9.78 8.59 18.85
CA TYR A 142 9.30 7.27 19.25
C TYR A 142 8.04 7.37 20.14
N GLN A 143 8.01 8.29 21.10
CA GLN A 143 6.83 8.52 21.94
C GLN A 143 5.63 8.99 21.11
N HIS A 144 5.85 9.91 20.16
CA HIS A 144 4.80 10.36 19.24
C HIS A 144 4.27 9.22 18.36
N MET A 145 5.17 8.36 17.85
CA MET A 145 4.79 7.15 17.10
C MET A 145 3.91 6.24 17.96
N LEU A 146 4.28 5.96 19.21
CA LEU A 146 3.51 5.08 20.10
C LEU A 146 2.12 5.62 20.45
N GLN A 147 1.93 6.95 20.45
CA GLN A 147 0.62 7.56 20.70
C GLN A 147 -0.32 7.41 19.49
N ILE A 148 0.21 7.52 18.27
CA ILE A 148 -0.58 7.46 17.02
C ILE A 148 -0.81 6.01 16.57
N LEU A 149 0.15 5.12 16.83
CA LEU A 149 0.15 3.75 16.32
C LEU A 149 -1.15 2.98 16.64
N PRO A 150 -1.69 2.99 17.88
CA PRO A 150 -2.93 2.27 18.19
C PRO A 150 -4.11 2.78 17.35
N GLY A 151 -4.23 4.10 17.18
CA GLY A 151 -5.26 4.69 16.32
C GLY A 151 -5.06 4.32 14.85
N ALA A 152 -3.82 4.35 14.37
CA ALA A 152 -3.49 4.00 12.99
C ALA A 152 -3.81 2.53 12.69
N LEU A 153 -3.51 1.62 13.62
CA LEU A 153 -3.85 0.21 13.51
C LEU A 153 -5.36 -0.02 13.41
N ILE A 154 -6.14 0.60 14.29
CA ILE A 154 -7.59 0.46 14.29
C ILE A 154 -8.18 1.01 12.99
N THR A 155 -7.80 2.23 12.61
CA THR A 155 -8.35 2.91 11.43
C THR A 155 -7.96 2.22 10.12
N ASN A 156 -6.71 1.79 9.96
CA ASN A 156 -6.26 1.07 8.76
C ASN A 156 -6.88 -0.32 8.66
N THR A 157 -7.02 -1.04 9.77
CA THR A 157 -7.69 -2.36 9.76
C THR A 157 -9.17 -2.20 9.41
N LEU A 158 -9.85 -1.23 10.02
CA LEU A 158 -11.26 -0.94 9.75
C LEU A 158 -11.48 -0.49 8.30
N ALA A 159 -10.58 0.32 7.74
CA ALA A 159 -10.60 0.72 6.33
C ALA A 159 -10.21 -0.44 5.38
N GLY A 160 -9.39 -1.38 5.85
CA GLY A 160 -9.00 -2.58 5.12
C GLY A 160 -10.17 -3.51 4.80
N ILE A 161 -11.15 -3.63 5.69
CA ILE A 161 -12.33 -4.48 5.50
C ILE A 161 -13.18 -4.08 4.26
N PRO A 162 -13.67 -2.84 4.12
CA PRO A 162 -14.41 -2.46 2.93
C PRO A 162 -13.50 -2.49 1.70
N LEU A 163 -12.22 -2.10 1.83
CA LEU A 163 -11.33 -2.03 0.67
C LEU A 163 -10.97 -3.41 0.12
N ILE A 164 -10.73 -4.41 0.98
CA ILE A 164 -10.45 -5.77 0.53
C ILE A 164 -11.66 -6.40 -0.13
N LEU A 165 -12.87 -6.17 0.39
CA LEU A 165 -14.12 -6.63 -0.23
C LEU A 165 -14.33 -5.97 -1.60
N LEU A 166 -14.06 -4.67 -1.67
CA LEU A 166 -14.21 -3.89 -2.88
C LEU A 166 -13.18 -4.31 -3.94
N LEU A 167 -11.92 -4.53 -3.59
CA LEU A 167 -10.90 -5.08 -4.50
C LEU A 167 -11.21 -6.54 -4.89
N TYR A 168 -11.81 -7.31 -3.99
CA TYR A 168 -12.21 -8.69 -4.27
C TYR A 168 -13.37 -8.79 -5.27
N PHE A 169 -14.35 -7.88 -5.20
CA PHE A 169 -15.52 -7.86 -6.08
C PHE A 169 -15.32 -7.00 -7.34
N ALA A 170 -14.77 -5.80 -7.18
CA ALA A 170 -14.52 -4.80 -8.21
C ALA A 170 -13.03 -4.65 -8.54
N GLY A 171 -12.30 -5.77 -8.54
CA GLY A 171 -10.89 -5.82 -8.88
C GLY A 171 -10.59 -5.50 -10.37
N PRO A 172 -9.33 -5.15 -10.67
CA PRO A 172 -8.87 -4.80 -12.01
C PRO A 172 -8.97 -5.98 -12.99
N TYR A 173 -8.76 -7.21 -12.50
CA TYR A 173 -8.87 -8.42 -13.30
C TYR A 173 -10.24 -9.07 -13.16
N ARG A 174 -10.79 -9.50 -14.29
CA ARG A 174 -12.08 -10.21 -14.36
C ARG A 174 -11.86 -11.60 -13.78
N ARG A 175 -12.77 -12.03 -12.90
CA ARG A 175 -12.77 -13.31 -12.18
C ARG A 175 -13.08 -14.52 -13.07
N ASP A 176 -12.62 -14.48 -14.32
CA ASP A 176 -12.92 -15.50 -15.33
C ASP A 176 -11.90 -16.63 -15.22
N GLY A 177 -12.18 -17.56 -14.30
CA GLY A 177 -12.01 -19.01 -14.50
C GLY A 177 -10.67 -19.63 -14.88
N ARG A 178 -9.54 -18.92 -14.98
CA ARG A 178 -8.22 -19.57 -15.15
C ARG A 178 -7.16 -18.97 -14.24
N PRO A 179 -7.01 -19.50 -13.01
CA PRO A 179 -5.80 -19.32 -12.23
C PRO A 179 -4.81 -20.39 -12.68
N GLU A 180 -3.67 -20.01 -13.27
CA GLU A 180 -2.35 -20.69 -13.13
C GLU A 180 -1.36 -20.30 -14.25
N GLU A 181 -1.78 -20.16 -15.51
CA GLU A 181 -0.83 -19.93 -16.62
C GLU A 181 -0.24 -18.50 -16.68
N ASP A 182 -1.01 -17.45 -16.35
CA ASP A 182 -0.55 -16.05 -16.44
C ASP A 182 0.45 -15.65 -15.33
N ASP A 183 0.45 -16.36 -14.20
CA ASP A 183 1.39 -16.13 -13.10
C ASP A 183 2.74 -16.80 -13.40
N GLU A 184 2.73 -18.01 -13.99
CA GLU A 184 3.95 -18.68 -14.46
C GLU A 184 4.60 -17.94 -15.64
N GLU A 185 3.85 -17.55 -16.67
CA GLU A 185 4.43 -16.83 -17.84
C GLU A 185 5.04 -15.46 -17.48
N ARG A 186 4.53 -14.80 -16.42
CA ARG A 186 5.15 -13.57 -15.88
C ARG A 186 6.41 -13.85 -15.06
N ASP A 187 6.53 -15.03 -14.46
CA ASP A 187 7.68 -15.53 -13.67
C ASP A 187 8.73 -16.23 -14.55
N VAL A 188 8.39 -16.67 -15.77
CA VAL A 188 9.37 -17.23 -16.73
C VAL A 188 10.49 -16.22 -17.04
N GLY A 189 10.19 -14.92 -16.98
CA GLY A 189 11.21 -13.87 -17.08
C GLY A 189 12.26 -13.92 -15.96
N ASP A 190 11.87 -14.35 -14.76
CA ASP A 190 12.74 -14.45 -13.57
C ASP A 190 13.44 -15.82 -13.50
N SER A 191 12.87 -16.88 -14.09
CA SER A 191 13.52 -18.20 -14.20
C SER A 191 14.65 -18.24 -15.24
N LEU A 192 14.66 -17.30 -16.20
CA LEU A 192 15.76 -17.14 -17.16
C LEU A 192 17.08 -16.66 -16.52
N TRP A 193 17.04 -16.13 -15.30
CA TRP A 193 18.22 -15.66 -14.55
C TRP A 193 18.74 -16.67 -13.53
N GLN A 194 18.05 -17.79 -13.30
CA GLN A 194 18.61 -18.90 -12.54
C GLN A 194 19.42 -19.81 -13.46
N MET A 195 20.56 -19.29 -13.92
CA MET A 195 21.63 -20.17 -14.37
C MET A 195 22.34 -20.76 -13.14
N LYS A 196 22.42 -22.08 -13.15
CA LYS A 196 23.13 -23.01 -12.24
C LYS A 196 24.24 -22.42 -11.38
#